data_AF-A0A6P0X5B3-F1
#
_entry.id   AF-A0A6P0X5B3-F1
#
_cell.length_a   1.000
_cell.length_b   1.000
_cell.length_c   1.000
_cell.angle_alpha   90.00
_cell.angle_beta   90.00
_cell.angle_gamma   90.00
#
_symmetry.space_group_name_H-M   'P 1'
#
loop_
_entity.id
_entity.type
_entity.pdbx_description
1 polymer ?
#
loop_
_entity_poly.entity_id
_entity_poly.type
_entity_poly.pdbx_seq_one_letter_code
_entity_poly.pdbx_strand_id
1 'polypeptide(L)' 'SLPDKYLWDFWLVEESSDYHLFYLQAPRSLKDPEERHWNVSIGHAITRDFGTV' A
#
# COMPACT_ATOMS: atom_id res chain seq x y z
N SER A 1 5.79 -1.52 8.60
CA SER A 1 4.35 -1.85 8.64
C SER A 1 3.57 -0.58 8.98
N LEU A 2 2.32 -0.48 8.54
CA LEU A 2 1.39 0.60 8.93
C LEU A 2 0.42 0.02 9.99
N PRO A 3 0.73 0.14 11.30
CA PRO A 3 0.02 -0.59 12.34
C PRO A 3 -1.44 -0.17 12.50
N ASP A 4 -1.79 1.04 12.07
CA ASP A 4 -3.12 1.64 12.11
C ASP A 4 -3.96 1.38 10.85
N LYS A 5 -3.45 0.61 9.88
CA LYS A 5 -4.10 0.35 8.60
C LYS A 5 -4.33 -1.13 8.32
N TYR A 6 -5.49 -1.46 7.79
CA TYR A 6 -5.66 -2.65 6.97
C TYR A 6 -4.94 -2.42 5.65
N LEU A 7 -4.17 -3.40 5.19
CA LEU A 7 -3.51 -3.39 3.89
C LEU A 7 -3.93 -4.67 3.17
N TRP A 8 -4.36 -4.55 1.92
CA TRP A 8 -4.71 -5.69 1.05
C TRP A 8 -4.43 -5.29 -0.40
N ASP A 9 -4.74 -6.18 -1.36
CA ASP A 9 -4.57 -6.06 -2.81
C ASP A 9 -3.50 -5.06 -3.27
N PHE A 10 -2.38 -5.60 -3.73
CA PHE A 10 -1.25 -4.79 -4.13
C PHE A 10 -0.88 -5.04 -5.60
N TRP A 11 -0.30 -4.02 -6.21
CA TRP A 11 0.29 -4.11 -7.55
C TRP A 11 1.59 -3.31 -7.61
N LEU A 12 2.48 -3.78 -8.48
CA LEU A 12 3.80 -3.20 -8.68
C LEU A 12 3.89 -2.54 -10.05
N VAL A 13 4.59 -1.42 -10.11
CA VAL A 13 5.01 -0.77 -11.35
C VAL A 13 6.49 -0.49 -11.23
N GLU A 14 7.26 -0.94 -12.22
CA GLU A 14 8.66 -0.57 -12.37
C GLU A 14 8.74 0.67 -13.26
N GLU A 15 9.36 1.74 -12.77
CA GLU A 15 9.60 2.96 -13.52
C GLU A 15 11.07 3.36 -13.43
N SER A 16 11.80 3.19 -14.54
CA SER A 16 13.24 3.47 -14.64
C SER A 16 14.08 2.64 -13.64
N SER A 17 14.37 3.20 -12.46
CA SER A 17 15.13 2.57 -11.36
C SER A 17 14.31 2.45 -10.07
N ASP A 18 13.05 2.89 -10.10
CA ASP A 18 12.19 2.96 -8.94
C ASP A 18 11.09 1.89 -9.08
N TYR A 19 10.87 1.14 -8.00
CA TYR A 19 9.72 0.26 -7.87
C TYR A 19 8.62 0.97 -7.09
N HIS A 20 7.49 1.18 -7.76
CA HIS A 20 6.28 1.73 -7.18
C HIS A 20 5.40 0.58 -6.71
N LEU A 21 5.09 0.56 -5.41
CA LEU A 21 4.12 -0.33 -4.81
C LEU A 21 2.85 0.45 -4.51
N PHE A 22 1.77 0.05 -5.14
CA PHE A 22 0.42 0.52 -4.80
C PHE A 22 -0.32 -0.58 -4.04
N TYR A 23 -1.19 -0.17 -3.13
CA TYR A 23 -1.95 -1.09 -2.30
C TYR A 23 -3.26 -0.47 -1.83
N LEU A 24 -4.26 -1.29 -1.58
CA LEU A 24 -5.49 -0.83 -0.93
C LEU A 24 -5.29 -0.74 0.58
N GLN A 25 -5.83 0.33 1.17
CA GLN A 25 -5.77 0.55 2.62
C GLN A 25 -7.05 1.16 3.19
N ALA A 26 -7.30 0.88 4.48
CA ALA A 26 -8.37 1.47 5.28
C ALA A 26 -7.94 1.58 6.76
N PRO A 27 -8.49 2.53 7.54
CA PRO A 27 -8.20 2.64 8.96
C PRO A 27 -8.60 1.39 9.76
N ARG A 28 -7.77 0.97 10.72
CA ARG A 28 -8.15 -0.05 11.73
C ARG A 28 -9.03 0.49 12.86
N SER A 29 -9.31 1.80 12.86
CA SER A 29 -10.26 2.43 13.78
C SER A 29 -11.73 2.19 13.40
N LEU A 30 -12.01 1.53 12.27
CA LEU A 30 -13.36 1.13 11.89
C LEU A 30 -13.94 0.15 12.93
N LYS A 31 -15.22 0.33 13.25
CA LYS A 31 -15.92 -0.55 14.22
C LYS A 31 -16.11 -1.96 13.67
N ASP A 32 -16.37 -2.07 12.38
CA ASP A 32 -16.53 -3.32 11.66
C ASP A 32 -15.42 -3.44 10.60
N PRO A 33 -14.58 -4.49 10.64
CA PRO A 33 -13.53 -4.73 9.64
C PRO A 33 -14.04 -4.94 8.20
N GLU A 34 -15.30 -5.35 8.00
CA GLU A 34 -15.86 -5.56 6.66
C GLU A 34 -16.17 -4.24 5.93
N GLU A 35 -16.34 -3.15 6.68
CA GLU A 35 -16.51 -1.79 6.15
C GLU A 35 -15.26 -1.24 5.46
N ARG A 36 -14.12 -1.95 5.53
CA ARG A 36 -12.86 -1.54 4.88
C ARG A 36 -12.98 -1.34 3.37
N HIS A 37 -13.89 -2.08 2.71
CA HIS A 37 -14.11 -1.99 1.26
C HIS A 37 -14.81 -0.68 0.88
N TRP A 38 -15.66 -0.15 1.77
CA TRP A 38 -16.34 1.14 1.58
C TRP A 38 -15.49 2.33 2.01
N ASN A 39 -14.52 2.10 2.88
CA ASN A 39 -13.61 3.11 3.42
C ASN A 39 -12.19 2.97 2.86
N VAL A 40 -12.09 2.51 1.60
CA VAL A 40 -10.84 2.22 0.92
C VAL A 40 -10.19 3.47 0.35
N SER A 41 -8.86 3.51 0.41
CA SER A 41 -8.00 4.44 -0.32
C SER A 41 -6.80 3.71 -0.90
N ILE A 42 -6.14 4.30 -1.90
CA ILE A 42 -4.91 3.75 -2.48
C ILE A 42 -3.71 4.34 -1.73
N GLY A 43 -2.84 3.49 -1.20
CA GLY A 43 -1.52 3.86 -0.73
C GLY A 43 -0.47 3.71 -1.82
N HIS A 44 0.63 4.46 -1.67
CA HIS A 44 1.77 4.45 -2.59
C HIS A 44 3.06 4.45 -1.80
N ALA A 45 3.94 3.51 -2.10
CA ALA A 45 5.31 3.45 -1.59
C ALA A 45 6.27 3.32 -2.77
N ILE A 46 7.45 3.90 -2.64
CA ILE A 46 8.52 3.85 -3.65
C ILE A 46 9.75 3.26 -2.98
N THR A 47 10.39 2.30 -3.63
CA THR A 47 11.76 1.91 -3.33
C THR A 47 12.64 2.17 -4.55
N ARG A 48 13.85 2.66 -4.33
CA ARG A 48 14.85 2.79 -5.40
C ARG A 48 15.70 1.54 -5.43
N ASP A 49 15.97 1.03 -6.62
CA ASP A 49 17.06 0.09 -6.79
C ASP A 49 18.38 0.86 -6.66
N PHE A 50 19.05 0.69 -5.53
CA PHE A 50 20.44 1.10 -5.37
C PHE A 50 21.28 0.01 -5.99
N GLY A 51 21.38 0.00 -7.32
CA GLY A 51 22.09 -1.03 -8.07
C GLY A 51 23.39 -1.43 -7.38
N THR A 52 23.59 -2.74 -7.19
CA THR A 52 24.79 -3.31 -6.58
C THR A 52 26.02 -2.75 -7.31
N VAL A 53 26.86 -1.99 -6.60
CA VAL A 53 28.22 -1.63 -7.06
C VAL A 53 29.10 -2.86 -7.15
#